data_AF-A0A8K0ELL2-F1
#
_entry.id   AF-A0A8K0ELL2-F1
#
_cell.length_a   1.000
_cell.length_b   1.000
_cell.length_c   1.000
_cell.angle_alpha   90.00
_cell.angle_beta   90.00
_cell.angle_gamma   90.00
#
_symmetry.space_group_name_H-M   'P 1'
#
loop_
_entity.id
_entity.type
_entity.pdbx_description
1 polymer ?
#
loop_
_entity_poly.entity_id
_entity_poly.type
_entity_poly.pdbx_seq_one_letter_code
_entity_poly.pdbx_strand_id
1 'polypeptide(L)'
;MAAFPAIFVVLLALGVLWKPVSGNLKYVSVGASGVWGVNRGGYIFYRVGTYGNEVSSGSSWQPVRPGKLKHISVGKDIVWGVDPHDGIFFRKGISPNNPTGTGWQRIAGKLKMVNVSPTSNAVWGVDSYNAIFKWTGSRWQNIRPGKLTFVSVGKSGVWGVDSDGKVYYRTGTAFNENSAGTGWQKVPGSTTLVQISVGDRVVWGVTRNRMIYVRTGITEDNPMGTSWQSVRGQMEAVHVSSSSNQVWGVASGQIYQRTGISGDWFKRALEIKETLQDLRDILEEADADVEEAREMEDMGEDAGMDEDVEKEMRELEDMAGDEE
;
A
#
# COMPACT_ATOMS: atom_id res chain seq x y z
N MET A 1 -17.36 -13.50 -23.17
CA MET A 1 -16.16 -13.87 -22.36
C MET A 1 -15.15 -12.73 -22.46
N ALA A 2 -14.40 -12.44 -21.38
CA ALA A 2 -13.25 -11.51 -21.30
C ALA A 2 -13.46 -10.00 -21.00
N ALA A 3 -14.35 -9.62 -20.07
CA ALA A 3 -14.27 -8.31 -19.38
C ALA A 3 -13.27 -8.29 -18.19
N PHE A 4 -12.77 -9.47 -17.79
CA PHE A 4 -11.85 -9.63 -16.65
C PHE A 4 -10.46 -8.98 -16.78
N PRO A 5 -9.82 -8.86 -17.97
CA PRO A 5 -8.49 -8.26 -18.05
C PRO A 5 -8.51 -6.74 -17.79
N ALA A 6 -9.53 -6.03 -18.28
CA ALA A 6 -9.58 -4.57 -18.22
C ALA A 6 -9.75 -4.04 -16.79
N ILE A 7 -10.67 -4.62 -15.99
CA ILE A 7 -10.89 -4.22 -14.58
C ILE A 7 -9.64 -4.50 -13.73
N PHE A 8 -8.97 -5.63 -13.97
CA PHE A 8 -7.73 -5.97 -13.27
C PHE A 8 -6.59 -4.99 -13.60
N VAL A 9 -6.47 -4.59 -14.87
CA VAL A 9 -5.51 -3.59 -15.34
C VAL A 9 -5.81 -2.20 -14.75
N VAL A 10 -7.08 -1.79 -14.68
CA VAL A 10 -7.50 -0.52 -14.05
C VAL A 10 -7.18 -0.53 -12.54
N LEU A 11 -7.50 -1.59 -11.81
CA LEU A 11 -7.18 -1.71 -10.38
C LEU A 11 -5.65 -1.79 -10.11
N LEU A 12 -4.87 -2.35 -11.04
CA LEU A 12 -3.40 -2.31 -11.00
C LEU A 12 -2.83 -0.92 -11.30
N ALA A 13 -3.44 -0.19 -12.24
CA ALA A 13 -3.08 1.17 -12.63
C ALA A 13 -3.40 2.17 -11.50
N LEU A 14 -4.49 1.96 -10.77
CA LEU A 14 -4.86 2.72 -9.58
C LEU A 14 -4.02 2.36 -8.34
N GLY A 15 -3.16 1.35 -8.43
CA GLY A 15 -2.23 0.96 -7.36
C GLY A 15 -2.89 0.35 -6.11
N VAL A 16 -4.16 -0.06 -6.21
CA VAL A 16 -4.93 -0.63 -5.10
C VAL A 16 -4.64 -2.10 -4.83
N LEU A 17 -3.99 -2.80 -5.77
CA LEU A 17 -3.54 -4.18 -5.61
C LEU A 17 -2.07 -4.27 -5.17
N TRP A 18 -1.75 -5.35 -4.45
CA TRP A 18 -0.39 -5.69 -4.06
C TRP A 18 0.43 -6.14 -5.27
N LYS A 19 1.51 -5.43 -5.55
CA LYS A 19 2.49 -5.77 -6.58
C LYS A 19 3.65 -6.54 -5.95
N PRO A 20 3.98 -7.74 -6.44
CA PRO A 20 5.11 -8.50 -5.90
C PRO A 20 6.42 -7.80 -6.20
N VAL A 21 7.34 -7.84 -5.24
CA VAL A 21 8.71 -7.34 -5.37
C VAL A 21 9.67 -8.49 -5.05
N SER A 22 10.65 -8.71 -5.92
CA SER A 22 11.65 -9.77 -5.75
C SER A 22 12.42 -9.59 -4.44
N GLY A 23 12.72 -10.69 -3.75
CA GLY A 23 13.52 -10.71 -2.53
C GLY A 23 12.93 -11.62 -1.44
N ASN A 24 13.59 -11.65 -0.28
CA ASN A 24 13.15 -12.42 0.87
C ASN A 24 13.33 -11.64 2.18
N LEU A 25 12.23 -11.17 2.79
CA LEU A 25 12.25 -10.36 4.01
C LEU A 25 11.20 -10.84 5.03
N LYS A 26 11.47 -10.59 6.32
CA LYS A 26 10.51 -10.77 7.41
C LYS A 26 9.89 -9.46 7.89
N TYR A 27 10.52 -8.33 7.59
CA TYR A 27 10.04 -7.00 7.95
C TYR A 27 10.58 -5.97 6.95
N VAL A 28 9.77 -4.99 6.60
CA VAL A 28 10.07 -3.93 5.64
C VAL A 28 9.60 -2.60 6.21
N SER A 29 10.34 -1.53 5.95
CA SER A 29 9.98 -0.15 6.30
C SER A 29 10.33 0.78 5.14
N VAL A 30 9.47 1.77 4.93
CA VAL A 30 9.58 2.78 3.87
C VAL A 30 9.54 4.16 4.49
N GLY A 31 10.40 5.05 4.00
CA GLY A 31 10.47 6.46 4.37
C GLY A 31 11.37 7.23 3.41
N ALA A 32 11.66 8.50 3.70
CA ALA A 32 12.36 9.38 2.75
C ALA A 32 13.79 8.89 2.41
N SER A 33 14.43 8.14 3.32
CA SER A 33 15.70 7.43 3.06
C SER A 33 15.58 6.12 2.27
N GLY A 34 14.43 5.89 1.64
CA GLY A 34 14.12 4.74 0.80
C GLY A 34 13.54 3.56 1.56
N VAL A 35 13.52 2.40 0.91
CA VAL A 35 12.93 1.18 1.44
C VAL A 35 14.03 0.29 2.01
N TRP A 36 13.86 -0.11 3.27
CA TRP A 36 14.78 -0.96 4.01
C TRP A 36 14.05 -2.18 4.54
N GLY A 37 14.79 -3.26 4.77
CA GLY A 37 14.22 -4.47 5.32
C GLY A 37 15.22 -5.36 6.02
N VAL A 38 14.68 -6.29 6.80
CA VAL A 38 15.44 -7.37 7.43
C VAL A 38 14.85 -8.72 7.07
N ASN A 39 15.70 -9.72 6.85
CA ASN A 39 15.27 -11.09 6.57
C ASN A 39 15.21 -11.96 7.83
N ARG A 40 14.79 -13.23 7.69
CA ARG A 40 14.69 -14.17 8.83
C ARG A 40 16.02 -14.37 9.55
N GLY A 41 17.14 -14.38 8.81
CA GLY A 41 18.50 -14.45 9.37
C GLY A 41 19.00 -13.15 10.03
N GLY A 42 18.21 -12.08 10.00
CA GLY A 42 18.52 -10.77 10.55
C GLY A 42 19.41 -9.90 9.66
N TYR A 43 19.73 -10.34 8.44
CA TYR A 43 20.51 -9.53 7.50
C TYR A 43 19.68 -8.35 7.02
N ILE A 44 20.36 -7.22 6.84
CA ILE A 44 19.76 -5.91 6.54
C ILE A 44 19.95 -5.61 5.06
N PHE A 45 18.91 -5.09 4.43
CA PHE A 45 18.92 -4.76 3.01
C PHE A 45 18.32 -3.37 2.77
N TYR A 46 18.90 -2.67 1.81
CA TYR A 46 18.39 -1.43 1.24
C TYR A 46 17.89 -1.71 -0.19
N ARG A 47 16.76 -1.13 -0.58
CA ARG A 47 16.21 -1.24 -1.94
C ARG A 47 16.80 -0.14 -2.83
N VAL A 48 17.69 -0.52 -3.74
CA VAL A 48 18.37 0.40 -4.65
C VAL A 48 17.36 1.17 -5.50
N GLY A 49 17.54 2.49 -5.61
CA GLY A 49 16.68 3.37 -6.41
C GLY A 49 15.41 3.87 -5.71
N THR A 50 15.34 3.79 -4.38
CA THR A 50 14.16 4.25 -3.60
C THR A 50 14.40 5.47 -2.71
N TYR A 51 15.66 5.85 -2.46
CA TYR A 51 15.98 7.07 -1.71
C TYR A 51 15.35 8.31 -2.36
N GLY A 52 14.65 9.13 -1.57
CA GLY A 52 13.95 10.32 -2.05
C GLY A 52 12.78 10.05 -3.00
N ASN A 53 12.50 8.80 -3.36
CA ASN A 53 11.44 8.40 -4.27
C ASN A 53 10.76 7.13 -3.74
N GLU A 54 9.90 7.32 -2.74
CA GLU A 54 9.20 6.22 -2.07
C GLU A 54 8.22 5.47 -2.98
N VAL A 55 7.76 6.10 -4.06
CA VAL A 55 6.84 5.50 -5.03
C VAL A 55 7.55 4.49 -5.94
N SER A 56 8.86 4.68 -6.16
CA SER A 56 9.69 3.75 -6.94
C SER A 56 9.67 2.34 -6.37
N SER A 57 9.52 1.33 -7.23
CA SER A 57 9.72 -0.08 -6.84
C SER A 57 11.19 -0.44 -6.61
N GLY A 58 12.11 0.42 -7.04
CA GLY A 58 13.54 0.17 -7.04
C GLY A 58 13.95 -1.05 -7.89
N SER A 59 15.24 -1.30 -7.99
CA SER A 59 15.79 -2.33 -8.90
C SER A 59 16.22 -3.61 -8.18
N SER A 60 16.91 -3.49 -7.04
CA SER A 60 17.50 -4.65 -6.35
C SER A 60 17.68 -4.41 -4.85
N TRP A 61 17.94 -5.49 -4.11
CA TRP A 61 18.26 -5.43 -2.69
C TRP A 61 19.77 -5.46 -2.48
N GLN A 62 20.32 -4.35 -1.98
CA GLN A 62 21.72 -4.24 -1.59
C GLN A 62 21.88 -4.65 -0.11
N PRO A 63 22.73 -5.64 0.21
CA PRO A 63 23.04 -5.98 1.59
C PRO A 63 23.77 -4.83 2.29
N VAL A 64 23.33 -4.48 3.50
CA VAL A 64 23.95 -3.43 4.31
C VAL A 64 24.65 -4.06 5.51
N ARG A 65 25.98 -3.89 5.57
CA ARG A 65 26.86 -4.48 6.58
C ARG A 65 27.50 -3.38 7.46
N PRO A 66 28.04 -3.75 8.63
CA PRO A 66 27.87 -5.02 9.35
C PRO A 66 26.58 -5.04 10.18
N GLY A 67 26.31 -6.17 10.84
CA GLY A 67 25.27 -6.29 11.86
C GLY A 67 24.06 -7.13 11.44
N LYS A 68 23.23 -7.47 12.44
CA LYS A 68 21.96 -8.17 12.27
C LYS A 68 20.89 -7.49 13.09
N LEU A 69 19.72 -7.28 12.50
CA LEU A 69 18.58 -6.63 13.14
C LEU A 69 17.35 -7.54 13.07
N LYS A 70 16.49 -7.46 14.09
CA LYS A 70 15.17 -8.10 14.06
C LYS A 70 14.06 -7.16 13.59
N HIS A 71 14.27 -5.85 13.70
CA HIS A 71 13.33 -4.81 13.31
C HIS A 71 14.08 -3.57 12.81
N ILE A 72 13.51 -2.85 11.86
CA ILE A 72 14.11 -1.66 11.24
C ILE A 72 13.02 -0.65 10.90
N SER A 73 13.30 0.65 11.03
CA SER A 73 12.39 1.73 10.67
C SER A 73 13.15 2.89 10.03
N VAL A 74 12.55 3.46 8.99
CA VAL A 74 13.19 4.47 8.14
C VAL A 74 12.57 5.86 8.38
N GLY A 75 13.43 6.86 8.55
CA GLY A 75 13.06 8.27 8.64
C GLY A 75 13.53 9.07 7.42
N LYS A 76 13.74 10.38 7.61
CA LYS A 76 14.47 11.27 6.70
C LYS A 76 15.95 11.34 7.08
N ASP A 77 16.79 10.86 6.20
CA ASP A 77 18.25 10.74 6.31
C ASP A 77 18.75 9.90 7.49
N ILE A 78 17.86 9.09 8.08
CA ILE A 78 18.14 8.26 9.24
C ILE A 78 17.42 6.91 9.14
N VAL A 79 18.03 5.89 9.74
CA VAL A 79 17.42 4.58 9.93
C VAL A 79 17.70 4.13 11.36
N TRP A 80 16.68 3.62 12.02
CA TRP A 80 16.81 2.99 13.33
C TRP A 80 16.50 1.51 13.24
N GLY A 81 17.05 0.72 14.13
CA GLY A 81 16.68 -0.67 14.26
C GLY A 81 17.10 -1.26 15.59
N VAL A 82 16.59 -2.46 15.85
CA VAL A 82 16.94 -3.23 17.05
C VAL A 82 17.40 -4.63 16.69
N ASP A 83 18.37 -5.13 17.43
CA ASP A 83 18.95 -6.46 17.23
C ASP A 83 18.16 -7.56 17.99
N PRO A 84 18.50 -8.85 17.80
CA PRO A 84 17.85 -9.93 18.53
C PRO A 84 17.86 -9.79 20.06
N HIS A 85 18.85 -9.10 20.64
CA HIS A 85 19.06 -8.91 22.07
C HIS A 85 18.49 -7.57 22.61
N ASP A 86 17.57 -6.95 21.87
CA ASP A 86 16.96 -5.64 22.15
C ASP A 86 17.95 -4.46 22.09
N GLY A 87 19.17 -4.65 21.58
CA GLY A 87 20.14 -3.57 21.38
C GLY A 87 19.65 -2.58 20.33
N ILE A 88 19.77 -1.28 20.61
CA ILE A 88 19.26 -0.20 19.76
C ILE A 88 20.38 0.36 18.89
N PHE A 89 20.12 0.53 17.60
CA PHE A 89 21.08 1.03 16.63
C PHE A 89 20.49 2.13 15.77
N PHE A 90 21.29 3.18 15.55
CA PHE A 90 21.03 4.31 14.69
C PHE A 90 22.02 4.29 13.52
N ARG A 91 21.55 4.44 12.28
CA ARG A 91 22.41 4.51 11.10
C ARG A 91 22.60 5.96 10.67
N LYS A 92 23.87 6.35 10.50
CA LYS A 92 24.27 7.72 10.14
C LYS A 92 24.83 7.81 8.72
N GLY A 93 24.94 9.04 8.23
CA GLY A 93 25.61 9.38 6.97
C GLY A 93 24.83 9.01 5.71
N ILE A 94 23.52 8.76 5.84
CA ILE A 94 22.63 8.51 4.70
C ILE A 94 22.43 9.84 3.96
N SER A 95 22.59 9.81 2.64
CA SER A 95 22.43 10.98 1.76
C SER A 95 22.09 10.54 0.33
N PRO A 96 21.73 11.46 -0.59
CA PRO A 96 21.47 11.09 -1.98
C PRO A 96 22.65 10.39 -2.66
N ASN A 97 23.88 10.81 -2.35
CA ASN A 97 25.11 10.23 -2.90
C ASN A 97 25.60 9.00 -2.12
N ASN A 98 25.06 8.77 -0.92
CA ASN A 98 25.33 7.56 -0.14
C ASN A 98 24.03 7.04 0.52
N PRO A 99 23.11 6.42 -0.25
CA PRO A 99 21.80 6.01 0.26
C PRO A 99 21.86 4.96 1.37
N THR A 100 22.94 4.19 1.43
CA THR A 100 23.14 3.20 2.50
C THR A 100 23.85 3.77 3.71
N GLY A 101 24.31 5.02 3.71
CA GLY A 101 25.00 5.62 4.85
C GLY A 101 26.37 5.02 5.17
N THR A 102 26.98 5.44 6.28
CA THR A 102 28.37 5.12 6.62
C THR A 102 28.52 4.06 7.70
N GLY A 103 27.54 3.90 8.59
CA GLY A 103 27.63 2.89 9.64
C GLY A 103 26.56 2.98 10.72
N TRP A 104 26.55 1.96 11.57
CA TRP A 104 25.68 1.85 12.74
C TRP A 104 26.36 2.42 13.98
N GLN A 105 25.58 3.14 14.78
CA GLN A 105 25.94 3.63 16.11
C GLN A 105 24.97 3.00 17.11
N ARG A 106 25.51 2.43 18.19
CA ARG A 106 24.69 1.90 19.28
C ARG A 106 24.13 3.04 20.12
N ILE A 107 22.84 2.96 20.44
CA ILE A 107 22.14 3.89 21.33
C ILE A 107 21.87 3.18 22.65
N ALA A 108 22.05 3.89 23.77
CA ALA A 108 21.80 3.33 25.09
C ALA A 108 20.30 2.98 25.28
N GLY A 109 20.04 1.94 26.07
CA GLY A 109 18.71 1.39 26.30
C GLY A 109 18.49 0.02 25.63
N LYS A 110 17.29 -0.52 25.81
CA LYS A 110 16.85 -1.77 25.19
C LYS A 110 15.42 -1.61 24.69
N LEU A 111 15.18 -1.96 23.43
CA LEU A 111 13.85 -1.95 22.81
C LEU A 111 13.66 -3.22 21.98
N LYS A 112 12.46 -3.82 22.04
CA LYS A 112 12.11 -4.96 21.19
C LYS A 112 11.67 -4.53 19.79
N MET A 113 11.19 -3.30 19.63
CA MET A 113 10.91 -2.66 18.34
C MET A 113 11.01 -1.13 18.45
N VAL A 114 11.24 -0.49 17.31
CA VAL A 114 11.39 0.96 17.17
C VAL A 114 10.72 1.42 15.87
N ASN A 115 10.03 2.56 15.90
CA ASN A 115 9.45 3.20 14.74
C ASN A 115 9.90 4.66 14.66
N VAL A 116 10.13 5.12 13.43
CA VAL A 116 10.62 6.46 13.10
C VAL A 116 9.64 7.04 12.11
N SER A 117 9.23 8.28 12.32
CA SER A 117 8.45 8.98 11.32
C SER A 117 9.31 9.43 10.14
N PRO A 118 8.89 9.18 8.88
CA PRO A 118 9.56 9.69 7.69
C PRO A 118 9.44 11.20 7.49
N THR A 119 8.53 11.88 8.20
CA THR A 119 8.25 13.32 8.04
C THR A 119 8.91 14.17 9.11
N SER A 120 8.95 13.71 10.36
CA SER A 120 9.47 14.48 11.49
C SER A 120 10.73 13.91 12.14
N ASN A 121 11.13 12.69 11.78
CA ASN A 121 12.16 11.92 12.51
C ASN A 121 11.84 11.67 13.98
N ALA A 122 10.60 11.87 14.43
CA ALA A 122 10.17 11.44 15.76
C ALA A 122 10.37 9.93 15.90
N VAL A 123 10.94 9.50 17.03
CA VAL A 123 11.27 8.09 17.29
C VAL A 123 10.53 7.58 18.52
N TRP A 124 9.82 6.48 18.35
CA TRP A 124 9.09 5.78 19.39
C TRP A 124 9.49 4.31 19.41
N GLY A 125 9.33 3.64 20.54
CA GLY A 125 9.57 2.21 20.62
C GLY A 125 8.96 1.60 21.87
N VAL A 126 8.98 0.28 21.92
CA VAL A 126 8.59 -0.48 23.11
C VAL A 126 9.68 -1.46 23.49
N ASP A 127 9.82 -1.73 24.79
CA ASP A 127 10.77 -2.72 25.32
C ASP A 127 10.14 -4.12 25.48
N SER A 128 10.93 -5.08 25.95
CA SER A 128 10.49 -6.45 26.22
C SER A 128 9.44 -6.57 27.34
N TYR A 129 9.30 -5.55 28.19
CA TYR A 129 8.27 -5.46 29.23
C TYR A 129 7.00 -4.71 28.77
N ASN A 130 6.92 -4.39 27.47
CA ASN A 130 5.86 -3.60 26.85
C ASN A 130 5.81 -2.13 27.31
N ALA A 131 6.85 -1.63 27.98
CA ALA A 131 6.93 -0.21 28.33
C ALA A 131 7.22 0.62 27.07
N ILE A 132 6.63 1.81 27.02
CA ILE A 132 6.60 2.65 25.83
C ILE A 132 7.58 3.79 26.01
N PHE A 133 8.36 4.09 24.97
CA PHE A 133 9.38 5.12 25.02
C PHE A 133 9.34 6.03 23.81
N LYS A 134 9.61 7.31 24.04
CA LYS A 134 9.87 8.33 23.02
C LYS A 134 11.31 8.81 23.13
N TRP A 135 12.01 8.95 22.01
CA TRP A 135 13.33 9.56 21.99
C TRP A 135 13.22 11.08 22.09
N THR A 136 14.01 11.71 22.96
CA THR A 136 14.03 13.17 23.15
C THR A 136 15.15 13.87 22.37
N GLY A 137 15.90 13.14 21.54
CA GLY A 137 17.15 13.62 20.92
C GLY A 137 18.41 13.19 21.68
N SER A 138 18.29 12.91 22.99
CA SER A 138 19.44 12.54 23.85
C SER A 138 19.18 11.38 24.79
N ARG A 139 17.91 11.12 25.16
CA ARG A 139 17.52 10.02 26.03
C ARG A 139 16.16 9.45 25.66
N TRP A 140 15.86 8.26 26.19
CA TRP A 140 14.53 7.68 26.13
C TRP A 140 13.67 8.22 27.28
N GLN A 141 12.55 8.84 26.93
CA GLN A 141 11.49 9.20 27.88
C GLN A 141 10.49 8.06 27.98
N ASN A 142 10.24 7.56 29.19
CA ASN A 142 9.20 6.57 29.44
C ASN A 142 7.82 7.26 29.36
N ILE A 143 6.92 6.73 28.52
CA ILE A 143 5.57 7.27 28.29
C ILE A 143 4.57 6.43 29.07
N ARG A 144 3.97 7.04 30.10
CA ARG A 144 3.01 6.40 31.01
C ARG A 144 1.63 7.06 30.93
N PRO A 145 0.57 6.37 31.36
CA PRO A 145 0.51 4.93 31.67
C PRO A 145 0.42 4.08 30.39
N GLY A 146 0.38 2.76 30.54
CA GLY A 146 0.08 1.83 29.45
C GLY A 146 1.19 0.84 29.13
N LYS A 147 0.81 -0.23 28.43
CA LYS A 147 1.71 -1.25 27.90
C LYS A 147 1.31 -1.58 26.48
N LEU A 148 2.27 -1.53 25.56
CA LEU A 148 2.05 -1.83 24.14
C LEU A 148 3.02 -2.90 23.65
N THR A 149 2.55 -3.77 22.78
CA THR A 149 3.39 -4.74 22.09
C THR A 149 4.02 -4.16 20.82
N PHE A 150 3.41 -3.12 20.25
CA PHE A 150 3.88 -2.41 19.07
C PHE A 150 3.43 -0.94 19.12
N VAL A 151 4.27 -0.03 18.61
CA VAL A 151 3.96 1.40 18.49
C VAL A 151 4.42 1.92 17.13
N SER A 152 3.68 2.85 16.55
CA SER A 152 4.07 3.56 15.33
C SER A 152 3.69 5.04 15.40
N VAL A 153 4.51 5.87 14.77
CA VAL A 153 4.36 7.31 14.66
C VAL A 153 4.38 7.72 13.19
N GLY A 154 3.50 8.66 12.84
CA GLY A 154 3.44 9.31 11.54
C GLY A 154 2.50 10.51 11.62
N LYS A 155 2.17 11.14 10.48
CA LYS A 155 1.32 12.35 10.45
C LYS A 155 -0.03 12.18 11.17
N SER A 156 -0.63 11.00 11.17
CA SER A 156 -1.88 10.73 11.92
C SER A 156 -1.67 10.52 13.44
N GLY A 157 -0.47 10.82 13.95
CA GLY A 157 -0.09 10.76 15.35
C GLY A 157 0.59 9.44 15.74
N VAL A 158 0.55 9.15 17.04
CA VAL A 158 1.17 7.95 17.62
C VAL A 158 0.06 6.96 17.96
N TRP A 159 0.20 5.76 17.43
CA TRP A 159 -0.74 4.66 17.60
C TRP A 159 -0.02 3.42 18.10
N GLY A 160 -0.73 2.56 18.80
CA GLY A 160 -0.17 1.34 19.33
C GLY A 160 -1.20 0.23 19.51
N VAL A 161 -0.68 -0.99 19.65
CA VAL A 161 -1.48 -2.17 20.01
C VAL A 161 -0.93 -2.80 21.28
N ASP A 162 -1.83 -3.29 22.13
CA ASP A 162 -1.46 -4.01 23.35
C ASP A 162 -1.30 -5.52 23.12
N SER A 163 -1.21 -6.32 24.19
CA SER A 163 -1.09 -7.78 24.10
C SER A 163 -2.39 -8.50 23.74
N ASP A 164 -3.53 -7.85 23.98
CA ASP A 164 -4.86 -8.36 23.63
C ASP A 164 -5.25 -7.97 22.19
N GLY A 165 -4.40 -7.20 21.51
CA GLY A 165 -4.61 -6.68 20.17
C GLY A 165 -5.54 -5.47 20.12
N LYS A 166 -5.83 -4.84 21.26
CA LYS A 166 -6.61 -3.58 21.32
C LYS A 166 -5.74 -2.43 20.83
N VAL A 167 -6.36 -1.55 20.07
CA VAL A 167 -5.68 -0.39 19.46
C VAL A 167 -5.87 0.85 20.33
N TYR A 168 -4.81 1.65 20.46
CA TYR A 168 -4.80 2.90 21.18
C TYR A 168 -4.20 4.02 20.34
N TYR A 169 -4.79 5.21 20.44
CA TYR A 169 -4.28 6.47 19.90
C TYR A 169 -3.73 7.33 21.05
N ARG A 170 -2.61 8.02 20.82
CA ARG A 170 -2.02 8.95 21.78
C ARG A 170 -2.55 10.37 21.54
N THR A 171 -3.41 10.85 22.43
CA THR A 171 -4.03 12.18 22.34
C THR A 171 -2.99 13.30 22.24
N GLY A 172 -3.21 14.23 21.30
CA GLY A 172 -2.37 15.41 21.09
C GLY A 172 -1.11 15.15 20.26
N THR A 173 -1.10 14.08 19.45
CA THR A 173 0.03 13.75 18.56
C THR A 173 -0.31 13.80 17.07
N ALA A 174 -1.59 13.71 16.68
CA ALA A 174 -2.00 13.88 15.30
C ALA A 174 -1.54 15.24 14.75
N PHE A 175 -0.91 15.22 13.57
CA PHE A 175 -0.32 16.37 12.88
C PHE A 175 0.73 17.15 13.71
N ASN A 176 1.17 16.58 14.84
CA ASN A 176 2.20 17.11 15.73
C ASN A 176 3.05 15.95 16.29
N GLU A 177 3.77 15.30 15.39
CA GLU A 177 4.47 14.04 15.65
C GLU A 177 5.60 14.14 16.70
N ASN A 178 6.11 15.35 16.91
CA ASN A 178 7.13 15.63 17.92
C ASN A 178 6.56 15.74 19.34
N SER A 179 5.25 15.89 19.48
CA SER A 179 4.55 15.89 20.76
C SER A 179 4.69 14.54 21.48
N ALA A 180 4.82 14.57 22.80
CA ALA A 180 4.69 13.36 23.63
C ALA A 180 3.23 12.95 23.85
N GLY A 181 2.28 13.83 23.51
CA GLY A 181 0.85 13.69 23.79
C GLY A 181 0.55 13.68 25.29
N THR A 182 -0.73 13.49 25.63
CA THR A 182 -1.23 13.58 27.02
C THR A 182 -1.79 12.26 27.55
N GLY A 183 -2.62 11.56 26.76
CA GLY A 183 -3.29 10.30 27.16
C GLY A 183 -3.28 9.23 26.08
N TRP A 184 -3.47 7.97 26.46
CA TRP A 184 -3.85 6.91 25.51
C TRP A 184 -5.37 6.78 25.52
N GLN A 185 -5.98 6.84 24.34
CA GLN A 185 -7.40 6.59 24.14
C GLN A 185 -7.58 5.30 23.36
N LYS A 186 -8.45 4.42 23.86
CA LYS A 186 -8.78 3.18 23.16
C LYS A 186 -9.57 3.51 21.90
N VAL A 187 -9.12 2.98 20.76
CA VAL A 187 -9.78 3.20 19.48
C VAL A 187 -10.92 2.19 19.33
N PRO A 188 -12.16 2.64 19.03
CA PRO A 188 -13.29 1.73 18.84
C PRO A 188 -13.11 0.77 17.66
N GLY A 189 -13.52 -0.48 17.85
CA GLY A 189 -13.47 -1.54 16.85
C GLY A 189 -13.20 -2.91 17.47
N SER A 190 -13.54 -3.97 16.73
CA SER A 190 -13.32 -5.36 17.16
C SER A 190 -12.10 -6.02 16.50
N THR A 191 -11.15 -5.23 15.99
CA THR A 191 -9.93 -5.77 15.39
C THR A 191 -8.94 -6.21 16.47
N THR A 192 -8.27 -7.33 16.24
CA THR A 192 -7.22 -7.89 17.11
C THR A 192 -5.86 -7.78 16.42
N LEU A 193 -5.37 -6.54 16.34
CA LEU A 193 -4.15 -6.23 15.60
C LEU A 193 -2.90 -6.60 16.41
N VAL A 194 -1.90 -7.17 15.75
CA VAL A 194 -0.58 -7.49 16.35
C VAL A 194 0.52 -6.55 15.89
N GLN A 195 0.26 -5.77 14.85
CA GLN A 195 1.16 -4.74 14.33
C GLN A 195 0.34 -3.58 13.75
N ILE A 196 0.89 -2.37 13.85
CA ILE A 196 0.26 -1.13 13.39
C ILE A 196 1.31 -0.22 12.74
N SER A 197 0.93 0.52 11.70
CA SER A 197 1.78 1.48 11.00
C SER A 197 0.97 2.73 10.65
N VAL A 198 1.52 3.91 10.93
CA VAL A 198 0.80 5.18 10.80
C VAL A 198 1.23 5.94 9.53
N GLY A 199 0.26 6.33 8.71
CA GLY A 199 0.44 7.16 7.52
C GLY A 199 -0.12 8.58 7.69
N ASP A 200 -0.41 9.23 6.57
CA ASP A 200 -1.12 10.51 6.49
C ASP A 200 -2.63 10.26 6.33
N ARG A 201 -3.40 10.59 7.37
CA ARG A 201 -4.85 10.36 7.50
C ARG A 201 -5.30 8.90 7.36
N VAL A 202 -4.37 7.97 7.52
CA VAL A 202 -4.61 6.51 7.52
C VAL A 202 -3.74 5.80 8.53
N VAL A 203 -4.24 4.67 9.04
CA VAL A 203 -3.48 3.76 9.90
C VAL A 203 -3.69 2.34 9.40
N TRP A 204 -2.60 1.62 9.17
CA TRP A 204 -2.60 0.25 8.69
C TRP A 204 -2.28 -0.70 9.83
N GLY A 205 -2.77 -1.92 9.76
CA GLY A 205 -2.34 -2.97 10.68
C GLY A 205 -2.69 -4.36 10.19
N VAL A 206 -2.09 -5.34 10.85
CA VAL A 206 -2.32 -6.76 10.58
C VAL A 206 -2.73 -7.49 11.84
N THR A 207 -3.59 -8.50 11.69
CA THR A 207 -3.97 -9.41 12.77
C THR A 207 -3.02 -10.61 12.85
N ARG A 208 -3.14 -11.39 13.93
CA ARG A 208 -2.40 -12.68 14.07
C ARG A 208 -2.69 -13.66 12.93
N ASN A 209 -3.91 -13.60 12.37
CA ASN A 209 -4.34 -14.42 11.24
C ASN A 209 -3.96 -13.80 9.88
N ARG A 210 -3.02 -12.85 9.87
CA ARG A 210 -2.47 -12.20 8.68
C ARG A 210 -3.47 -11.34 7.90
N MET A 211 -4.66 -11.09 8.44
CA MET A 211 -5.65 -10.21 7.82
C MET A 211 -5.19 -8.75 7.93
N ILE A 212 -5.40 -7.98 6.88
CA ILE A 212 -4.92 -6.59 6.77
C ILE A 212 -6.12 -5.66 6.97
N TYR A 213 -5.94 -4.62 7.78
CA TYR A 213 -6.94 -3.59 7.98
C TYR A 213 -6.35 -2.19 7.82
N VAL A 214 -7.18 -1.27 7.33
CA VAL A 214 -6.88 0.16 7.29
C VAL A 214 -7.95 0.93 8.07
N ARG A 215 -7.53 1.87 8.91
CA ARG A 215 -8.40 2.84 9.58
C ARG A 215 -8.52 4.07 8.69
N THR A 216 -9.74 4.52 8.47
CA THR A 216 -10.07 5.69 7.64
C THR A 216 -10.83 6.76 8.43
N GLY A 217 -11.07 7.90 7.80
CA GLY A 217 -11.83 9.02 8.39
C GLY A 217 -11.04 9.84 9.40
N ILE A 218 -9.71 9.68 9.42
CA ILE A 218 -8.82 10.44 10.31
C ILE A 218 -8.69 11.86 9.77
N THR A 219 -9.09 12.83 10.57
CA THR A 219 -8.98 14.27 10.29
C THR A 219 -8.37 14.99 11.48
N GLU A 220 -8.14 16.30 11.36
CA GLU A 220 -7.71 17.13 12.48
C GLU A 220 -8.78 17.17 13.58
N ASP A 221 -10.04 17.30 13.20
CA ASP A 221 -11.19 17.30 14.12
C ASP A 221 -11.54 15.89 14.64
N ASN A 222 -11.19 14.84 13.89
CA ASN A 222 -11.40 13.45 14.28
C ASN A 222 -10.10 12.62 14.17
N PRO A 223 -9.15 12.80 15.11
CA PRO A 223 -7.83 12.19 15.02
C PRO A 223 -7.83 10.66 15.20
N MET A 224 -8.91 10.04 15.71
CA MET A 224 -9.05 8.58 15.82
C MET A 224 -9.73 7.95 14.59
N GLY A 225 -10.24 8.76 13.68
CA GLY A 225 -11.00 8.30 12.53
C GLY A 225 -12.27 7.53 12.88
N THR A 226 -12.89 6.93 11.87
CA THR A 226 -14.27 6.42 11.97
C THR A 226 -14.34 4.90 11.99
N SER A 227 -13.71 4.23 11.02
CA SER A 227 -13.89 2.79 10.82
C SER A 227 -12.62 2.07 10.38
N TRP A 228 -12.57 0.78 10.70
CA TRP A 228 -11.61 -0.18 10.15
C TRP A 228 -12.19 -0.86 8.93
N GLN A 229 -11.38 -1.04 7.90
CA GLN A 229 -11.77 -1.69 6.66
C GLN A 229 -10.80 -2.79 6.30
N SER A 230 -11.33 -3.94 5.88
CA SER A 230 -10.52 -5.06 5.44
C SER A 230 -9.86 -4.75 4.10
N VAL A 231 -8.58 -5.10 3.99
CA VAL A 231 -7.83 -5.01 2.75
C VAL A 231 -7.50 -6.42 2.26
N ARG A 232 -7.76 -6.69 0.98
CA ARG A 232 -7.46 -7.99 0.37
C ARG A 232 -5.96 -8.33 0.47
N GLY A 233 -5.70 -9.62 0.64
CA GLY A 233 -4.36 -10.18 0.83
C GLY A 233 -4.11 -10.62 2.27
N GLN A 234 -2.94 -11.24 2.49
CA GLN A 234 -2.49 -11.66 3.81
C GLN A 234 -1.04 -11.21 4.02
N MET A 235 -0.76 -10.55 5.15
CA MET A 235 0.58 -10.05 5.48
C MET A 235 0.98 -10.42 6.91
N GLU A 236 2.26 -10.72 7.10
CA GLU A 236 2.89 -10.85 8.42
C GLU A 236 3.25 -9.49 9.02
N ALA A 237 3.59 -8.51 8.17
CA ALA A 237 3.82 -7.12 8.58
C ALA A 237 3.53 -6.16 7.42
N VAL A 238 3.09 -4.95 7.74
CA VAL A 238 2.92 -3.84 6.79
C VAL A 238 3.57 -2.58 7.33
N HIS A 239 4.09 -1.75 6.43
CA HIS A 239 4.58 -0.41 6.75
C HIS A 239 4.04 0.59 5.73
N VAL A 240 3.42 1.65 6.23
CA VAL A 240 2.99 2.81 5.44
C VAL A 240 3.89 3.99 5.77
N SER A 241 4.30 4.74 4.76
CA SER A 241 5.01 6.00 4.97
C SER A 241 4.03 7.16 5.13
N SER A 242 4.20 8.01 6.15
CA SER A 242 3.37 9.21 6.33
C SER A 242 3.77 10.38 5.42
N SER A 243 4.85 10.29 4.64
CA SER A 243 5.22 11.30 3.63
C SER A 243 4.49 11.09 2.31
N SER A 244 4.32 9.83 1.88
CA SER A 244 3.81 9.46 0.56
C SER A 244 2.57 8.57 0.58
N ASN A 245 2.19 8.03 1.75
CA ASN A 245 1.25 6.93 1.91
C ASN A 245 1.62 5.65 1.14
N GLN A 246 2.84 5.52 0.62
CA GLN A 246 3.30 4.27 0.04
C GLN A 246 3.24 3.15 1.08
N VAL A 247 2.73 1.98 0.69
CA VAL A 247 2.65 0.81 1.58
C VAL A 247 3.51 -0.32 1.05
N TRP A 248 4.28 -0.91 1.96
CA TRP A 248 5.04 -2.13 1.74
C TRP A 248 4.57 -3.20 2.72
N GLY A 249 4.55 -4.45 2.29
CA GLY A 249 4.13 -5.58 3.09
C GLY A 249 5.03 -6.79 2.85
N VAL A 250 5.07 -7.68 3.83
CA VAL A 250 5.78 -8.96 3.73
C VAL A 250 4.89 -10.10 4.20
N ALA A 251 4.97 -11.24 3.52
CA ALA A 251 4.24 -12.45 3.86
C ALA A 251 5.08 -13.68 3.51
N SER A 252 5.36 -14.56 4.47
CA SER A 252 6.12 -15.80 4.23
C SER A 252 7.46 -15.58 3.50
N GLY A 253 8.12 -14.45 3.71
CA GLY A 253 9.35 -14.07 3.01
C GLY A 253 9.12 -13.23 1.75
N GLN A 254 7.97 -13.34 1.09
CA GLN A 254 7.63 -12.56 -0.10
C GLN A 254 7.39 -11.09 0.27
N ILE A 255 7.69 -10.20 -0.67
CA ILE A 255 7.62 -8.74 -0.47
C ILE A 255 6.60 -8.19 -1.46
N TYR A 256 5.81 -7.22 -1.00
CA TYR A 256 4.79 -6.58 -1.80
C TYR A 256 4.84 -5.08 -1.60
N GLN A 257 4.53 -4.36 -2.67
CA GLN A 257 4.37 -2.92 -2.68
C GLN A 257 2.96 -2.60 -3.20
N ARG A 258 2.34 -1.54 -2.66
CA ARG A 258 1.10 -1.00 -3.21
C ARG A 258 1.01 0.50 -2.96
N THR A 259 0.23 1.18 -3.78
CA THR A 259 -0.18 2.55 -3.46
C THR A 259 -1.09 2.52 -2.24
N GLY A 260 -0.88 3.47 -1.33
CA GLY A 260 -1.72 3.62 -0.16
C GLY A 260 -3.14 3.99 -0.52
N ILE A 261 -3.99 3.83 0.49
CA ILE A 261 -5.35 4.34 0.47
C ILE A 261 -5.23 5.78 0.99
N SER A 262 -5.52 6.79 0.17
CA SER A 262 -5.63 8.19 0.62
C SER A 262 -7.02 8.46 1.19
N GLY A 263 -7.24 9.46 2.04
CA GLY A 263 -8.57 9.77 2.60
C GLY A 263 -9.67 9.94 1.56
N ASP A 264 -9.34 10.44 0.36
CA ASP A 264 -10.26 10.61 -0.77
C ASP A 264 -10.45 9.36 -1.63
N TRP A 265 -9.88 8.22 -1.25
CA TRP A 265 -10.00 7.00 -2.04
C TRP A 265 -11.44 6.54 -2.23
N PHE A 266 -12.37 6.88 -1.32
CA PHE A 266 -13.79 6.62 -1.51
C PHE A 266 -14.38 7.50 -2.61
N LYS A 267 -13.99 8.78 -2.67
CA LYS A 267 -14.41 9.67 -3.76
C LYS A 267 -13.83 9.18 -5.08
N ARG A 268 -12.54 8.83 -5.11
CA ARG A 268 -11.92 8.22 -6.29
C ARG A 268 -12.58 6.89 -6.65
N ALA A 269 -12.89 6.03 -5.69
CA ALA A 269 -13.56 4.75 -5.96
C ALA A 269 -14.99 4.95 -6.47
N LEU A 270 -15.67 6.01 -6.06
CA LEU A 270 -16.98 6.39 -6.58
C LEU A 270 -16.85 6.93 -8.01
N GLU A 271 -15.91 7.84 -8.26
CA GLU A 271 -15.57 8.33 -9.61
C GLU A 271 -15.21 7.16 -10.54
N ILE A 272 -14.36 6.22 -10.08
CA ILE A 272 -14.00 5.01 -10.83
C ILE A 272 -15.23 4.12 -11.07
N LYS A 273 -16.13 3.99 -10.09
CA LYS A 273 -17.34 3.19 -10.24
C LYS A 273 -18.29 3.81 -11.27
N GLU A 274 -18.44 5.14 -11.26
CA GLU A 274 -19.19 5.90 -12.25
C GLU A 274 -18.56 5.73 -13.64
N THR A 275 -17.24 5.95 -13.78
CA THR A 275 -16.53 5.72 -15.04
C THR A 275 -16.63 4.28 -15.54
N LEU A 276 -16.62 3.29 -14.65
CA LEU A 276 -16.80 1.88 -15.01
C LEU A 276 -18.23 1.56 -15.46
N GLN A 277 -19.22 2.25 -14.90
CA GLN A 277 -20.60 2.15 -15.36
C GLN A 277 -20.73 2.76 -16.76
N ASP A 278 -20.20 3.97 -16.95
CA ASP A 278 -20.20 4.64 -18.26
C ASP A 278 -19.53 3.79 -19.35
N LEU A 279 -18.36 3.20 -19.05
CA LEU A 279 -17.66 2.31 -20.00
C LEU A 279 -18.44 1.03 -20.30
N ARG A 280 -19.20 0.52 -19.33
CA ARG A 280 -20.04 -0.66 -19.54
C ARG A 280 -21.20 -0.32 -20.46
N ASP A 281 -21.85 0.81 -20.23
CA ASP A 281 -23.00 1.25 -21.02
C ASP A 281 -22.56 1.50 -22.49
N ILE A 282 -21.39 2.11 -22.71
CA ILE A 282 -20.80 2.29 -24.07
C ILE A 282 -20.54 0.95 -24.77
N LEU A 283 -20.03 -0.05 -24.04
CA LEU A 283 -19.78 -1.37 -24.62
C LEU A 283 -21.09 -2.11 -24.98
N GLU A 284 -22.12 -1.97 -24.15
CA GLU A 284 -23.43 -2.56 -24.43
C GLU A 284 -24.10 -1.89 -25.66
N GLU A 285 -23.93 -0.59 -25.86
CA GLU A 285 -24.38 0.14 -27.07
C GLU A 285 -23.62 -0.30 -28.33
N ALA A 286 -22.30 -0.38 -28.27
CA ALA A 286 -21.48 -0.82 -29.40
C ALA A 286 -21.76 -2.28 -29.82
N ASP A 287 -22.02 -3.17 -28.87
CA ASP A 287 -22.40 -4.56 -29.17
C ASP A 287 -23.78 -4.62 -29.86
N ALA A 288 -24.72 -3.73 -29.51
CA ALA A 288 -26.03 -3.64 -30.15
C ALA A 288 -25.92 -3.15 -31.60
N ASP A 289 -25.11 -2.11 -31.86
CA ASP A 289 -24.87 -1.59 -33.21
C ASP A 289 -24.25 -2.65 -34.14
N VAL A 290 -23.34 -3.48 -33.61
CA VAL A 290 -22.71 -4.57 -34.36
C VAL A 290 -23.72 -5.67 -34.71
N GLU A 291 -24.65 -5.97 -33.80
CA GLU A 291 -25.68 -6.97 -34.07
C GLU A 291 -26.70 -6.45 -35.09
N GLU A 292 -27.11 -5.18 -35.00
CA GLU A 292 -27.98 -4.55 -36.00
C GLU A 292 -27.33 -4.55 -37.40
N ALA A 293 -26.03 -4.24 -37.47
CA ALA A 293 -25.28 -4.28 -38.73
C ALA A 293 -25.23 -5.70 -39.34
N ARG A 294 -25.12 -6.75 -38.51
CA ARG A 294 -25.18 -8.15 -38.97
C ARG A 294 -26.56 -8.54 -39.46
N GLU A 295 -27.62 -8.13 -38.76
CA GLU A 295 -28.99 -8.38 -39.20
C GLU A 295 -29.28 -7.70 -40.55
N MET A 296 -28.71 -6.50 -40.79
CA MET A 296 -28.81 -5.83 -42.10
C MET A 296 -28.03 -6.56 -43.21
N GLU A 297 -26.87 -7.14 -42.92
CA GLU A 297 -26.12 -7.96 -43.88
C GLU A 297 -26.91 -9.25 -44.23
N ASP A 298 -27.46 -9.94 -43.24
CA ASP A 298 -28.28 -11.15 -43.46
C ASP A 298 -29.57 -10.84 -44.26
N MET A 299 -30.22 -9.68 -44.02
CA MET A 299 -31.37 -9.24 -44.82
C MET A 299 -31.01 -8.81 -46.25
N GLY A 300 -29.76 -8.40 -46.49
CA GLY A 300 -29.26 -8.07 -47.82
C GLY A 300 -28.98 -9.30 -48.68
N GLU A 301 -28.68 -10.45 -48.07
CA GLU A 301 -28.47 -11.72 -48.78
C GLU A 301 -29.79 -12.43 -49.15
N ASP A 302 -30.87 -12.24 -48.38
CA ASP A 302 -32.20 -12.82 -48.69
C ASP A 302 -33.01 -12.01 -49.73
N ALA A 303 -32.53 -10.80 -50.08
CA ALA A 303 -33.02 -10.02 -51.21
C ALA A 303 -32.43 -10.50 -52.56
N GLY A 304 -32.23 -11.81 -52.69
CA GLY A 304 -31.84 -12.47 -53.95
C GLY A 304 -32.78 -12.05 -55.08
N MET A 305 -32.20 -11.59 -56.18
CA MET A 305 -32.88 -11.20 -57.42
C MET A 305 -34.05 -12.13 -57.72
N ASP A 306 -35.24 -11.55 -57.88
CA ASP A 306 -36.45 -12.22 -58.37
C ASP A 306 -36.06 -13.12 -59.56
N GLU A 307 -36.32 -14.43 -59.49
CA GLU A 307 -36.05 -15.36 -60.61
C GLU A 307 -36.71 -14.87 -61.91
N ASP A 308 -37.75 -14.04 -61.82
CA ASP A 308 -38.41 -13.37 -62.94
C ASP A 308 -37.51 -12.34 -63.65
N VAL A 309 -36.59 -11.67 -62.95
CA VAL A 309 -35.63 -10.71 -63.53
C VAL A 309 -34.49 -11.43 -64.25
N GLU A 310 -34.02 -12.57 -63.72
CA GLU A 310 -33.05 -13.42 -64.45
C GLU A 310 -33.68 -13.99 -65.73
N LYS A 311 -34.97 -14.30 -65.71
CA LYS A 311 -35.69 -14.80 -66.86
C LYS A 311 -35.91 -13.72 -67.93
N GLU A 312 -36.29 -12.50 -67.54
CA GLU A 312 -36.39 -11.37 -68.48
C GLU A 312 -35.04 -11.00 -69.11
N MET A 313 -33.93 -11.05 -68.34
CA MET A 313 -32.60 -10.81 -68.93
C MET A 313 -32.18 -11.89 -69.92
N ARG A 314 -32.50 -13.18 -69.68
CA ARG A 314 -32.24 -14.24 -70.66
C ARG A 314 -33.09 -14.11 -71.92
N GLU A 315 -34.36 -13.72 -71.79
CA GLU A 315 -35.23 -13.50 -72.96
C GLU A 315 -34.75 -12.30 -73.80
N LEU A 316 -34.18 -11.26 -73.18
CA LEU A 316 -33.60 -10.12 -73.89
C LEU A 316 -32.25 -10.42 -74.57
N GLU A 317 -31.43 -11.32 -74.02
CA GLU A 317 -30.20 -11.77 -74.67
C GLU A 317 -30.48 -12.69 -75.87
N ASP A 318 -31.48 -13.57 -75.79
CA ASP A 318 -31.91 -14.40 -76.92
C ASP A 318 -32.55 -13.55 -78.06
N MET A 319 -33.23 -12.44 -77.73
CA MET A 319 -33.78 -11.51 -78.73
C MET A 319 -32.73 -10.65 -79.44
N ALA A 320 -31.51 -10.52 -78.91
CA ALA A 320 -30.43 -9.75 -79.51
C ALA A 320 -29.51 -10.59 -80.42
N GLY A 321 -29.71 -11.91 -80.49
CA GLY A 321 -28.89 -12.85 -81.26
C GLY A 321 -29.34 -13.13 -82.70
N ASP A 322 -30.52 -12.67 -83.11
CA ASP A 322 -31.16 -13.02 -84.40
C ASP A 322 -31.27 -11.84 -85.41
N GLU A 323 -30.36 -10.86 -85.35
CA GLU A 323 -30.11 -9.92 -86.44
C GLU A 323 -28.66 -10.01 -86.95
N GLU A 324 -28.36 -11.07 -87.72
CA GLU A 324 -27.31 -11.07 -88.76
C GLU A 324 -27.77 -11.85 -90.01
#